data_AF-A0A946CMZ2-F1
#
_entry.id   AF-A0A946CMZ2-F1
#
_cell.length_a   1.000
_cell.length_b   1.000
_cell.length_c   1.000
_cell.angle_alpha   90.00
_cell.angle_beta   90.00
_cell.angle_gamma   90.00
#
_symmetry.space_group_name_H-M   'P 1'
#
loop_
_entity.id
_entity.type
_entity.pdbx_description
1 polymer ?
#
loop_
_entity_poly.entity_id
_entity_poly.type
_entity_poly.pdbx_seq_one_letter_code
_entity_poly.pdbx_strand_id
1 'polypeptide(L)'
;MVDGGQAGPDILVHGAIVLFRFHLGPRVQVSDEQRTQIAAVAQAGARAVVIVTESPTGDLLIPNVAPDDEPWPLPLLAVGERHAVLLEQAAAEGRSARLVLDGRIDERASTSNVVAHVGEGQRRIVISTPRTGWFASGGERGPGIAYLLALAEWAAERRAEVGFDFVATAGHELDHLGMTQFLNDRPPAPEQTLCWLHLGAGIATRRWVVTARDLSPTDETDGERNLFCSPDLVGVLGDVFAGLAGLEPIVAKPPLRGELENVRRAGFRSYAAVVGLHPFHHAPSDGPETTTGAILEATGRAFTRFLDRLIEDAPNSDLS
;
A
#
# COMPACT_ATOMS: atom_id res chain seq x y z
N MET A 1 -6.77 -6.81 -30.80
CA MET A 1 -5.97 -5.90 -29.97
C MET A 1 -6.59 -4.53 -30.05
N VAL A 2 -6.96 -3.93 -28.92
CA VAL A 2 -7.37 -2.53 -28.87
C VAL A 2 -6.25 -1.81 -28.15
N ASP A 3 -5.49 -1.00 -28.89
CA ASP A 3 -4.46 -0.17 -28.29
C ASP A 3 -5.14 0.97 -27.53
N GLY A 4 -4.67 1.28 -26.32
CA GLY A 4 -5.39 2.07 -25.31
C GLY A 4 -5.72 3.52 -25.66
N GLY A 5 -5.46 3.96 -26.89
CA GLY A 5 -5.79 5.31 -27.39
C GLY A 5 -6.84 5.36 -28.51
N GLN A 6 -7.33 4.24 -29.05
CA GLN A 6 -8.27 4.24 -30.18
C GLN A 6 -9.27 3.08 -30.14
N ALA A 7 -10.27 3.16 -29.27
CA ALA A 7 -11.52 2.43 -29.50
C ALA A 7 -12.38 3.23 -30.49
N GLY A 8 -12.07 3.14 -31.78
CA GLY A 8 -12.96 3.59 -32.86
C GLY A 8 -14.13 2.60 -33.08
N PRO A 9 -15.20 3.00 -33.79
CA PRO A 9 -16.49 2.28 -33.81
C PRO A 9 -16.51 0.91 -34.53
N ASP A 10 -15.42 0.46 -35.15
CA ASP A 10 -15.39 -0.71 -36.06
C ASP A 10 -14.62 -1.93 -35.52
N ILE A 11 -14.45 -2.07 -34.20
CA ILE A 11 -13.85 -3.30 -33.66
C ILE A 11 -14.95 -4.36 -33.54
N LEU A 12 -14.93 -5.34 -34.45
CA LEU A 12 -15.77 -6.55 -34.39
C LEU A 12 -15.38 -7.40 -33.17
N VAL A 13 -15.87 -7.04 -31.99
CA VAL A 13 -15.65 -7.77 -30.72
C VAL A 13 -16.82 -8.65 -30.31
N HIS A 14 -17.92 -8.64 -31.07
CA HIS A 14 -19.11 -9.41 -30.74
C HIS A 14 -18.80 -10.91 -30.65
N GLY A 15 -19.04 -11.51 -29.48
CA GLY A 15 -18.75 -12.92 -29.20
C GLY A 15 -17.30 -13.22 -28.83
N ALA A 16 -16.39 -12.25 -28.88
CA ALA A 16 -14.96 -12.45 -28.65
C ALA A 16 -14.57 -12.37 -27.17
N ILE A 17 -13.37 -12.84 -26.85
CA ILE A 17 -12.64 -12.52 -25.62
C ILE A 17 -11.65 -11.41 -25.97
N VAL A 18 -11.78 -10.24 -25.36
CA VAL A 18 -10.97 -9.07 -25.68
C VAL A 18 -9.73 -9.01 -24.80
N LEU A 19 -8.57 -8.82 -25.41
CA LEU A 19 -7.29 -8.64 -24.71
C LEU A 19 -6.95 -7.15 -24.63
N PHE A 20 -6.72 -6.67 -23.41
CA PHE A 20 -6.13 -5.36 -23.13
C PHE A 20 -4.76 -5.51 -22.47
N ARG A 21 -3.93 -4.48 -22.61
CA ARG A 21 -2.70 -4.30 -21.86
C ARG A 21 -2.79 -3.00 -21.08
N PHE A 22 -2.67 -3.09 -19.76
CA PHE A 22 -2.87 -1.96 -18.86
C PHE A 22 -1.63 -1.67 -18.03
N HIS A 23 -1.21 -0.42 -18.10
CA HIS A 23 -0.34 0.20 -17.12
C HIS A 23 -1.19 0.69 -15.95
N LEU A 24 -1.00 0.15 -14.75
CA LEU A 24 -1.79 0.48 -13.56
C LEU A 24 -1.23 1.68 -12.75
N GLY A 25 -0.10 2.24 -13.21
CA GLY A 25 0.55 3.37 -12.57
C GLY A 25 1.08 3.08 -11.15
N PRO A 26 1.59 4.10 -10.46
CA PRO A 26 2.24 3.96 -9.16
C PRO A 26 1.29 3.68 -7.99
N ARG A 27 -0.03 3.67 -8.22
CA ARG A 27 -1.04 3.29 -7.22
C ARG A 27 -1.61 1.89 -7.45
N VAL A 28 -1.18 1.22 -8.52
CA VAL A 28 -1.73 -0.05 -8.98
C VAL A 28 -3.26 0.04 -9.02
N GLN A 29 -3.79 0.94 -9.84
CA GLN A 29 -5.23 1.17 -9.98
C GLN A 29 -5.65 1.10 -11.44
N VAL A 30 -6.87 0.62 -11.68
CA VAL A 30 -7.51 0.74 -13.00
C VAL A 30 -8.10 2.13 -13.13
N SER A 31 -7.69 2.88 -14.16
CA SER A 31 -8.17 4.25 -14.38
C SER A 31 -9.60 4.30 -14.91
N ASP A 32 -10.26 5.45 -14.79
CA ASP A 32 -11.60 5.67 -15.36
C ASP A 32 -11.63 5.46 -16.88
N GLU A 33 -10.53 5.79 -17.57
CA GLU A 33 -10.36 5.54 -19.00
C GLU A 33 -10.33 4.04 -19.31
N GLN A 34 -9.53 3.27 -18.55
CA GLN A 34 -9.47 1.82 -18.68
C GLN A 34 -10.81 1.15 -18.36
N ARG A 35 -11.54 1.65 -17.34
CA ARG A 35 -12.91 1.22 -17.03
C ARG A 35 -13.87 1.49 -18.20
N THR A 36 -13.77 2.67 -18.80
CA THR A 36 -14.57 3.06 -19.97
C THR A 36 -14.29 2.17 -21.18
N GLN A 37 -13.03 1.80 -21.41
CA GLN A 37 -12.65 0.87 -22.48
C GLN A 37 -13.27 -0.52 -22.30
N ILE A 38 -13.27 -1.04 -21.06
CA ILE A 38 -13.93 -2.31 -20.73
C ILE A 38 -15.45 -2.20 -20.97
N ALA A 39 -16.08 -1.12 -20.51
CA ALA A 39 -17.51 -0.90 -20.71
C ALA A 39 -17.88 -0.80 -22.20
N ALA A 40 -17.04 -0.16 -23.02
CA ALA A 40 -17.28 -0.03 -24.46
C ALA A 40 -17.27 -1.39 -25.18
N VAL A 41 -16.30 -2.26 -24.88
CA VAL A 41 -16.27 -3.60 -25.50
C VAL A 41 -17.37 -4.52 -24.97
N ALA A 42 -17.82 -4.31 -23.73
CA ALA A 42 -19.02 -4.95 -23.18
C ALA A 42 -20.25 -4.61 -24.04
N GLN A 43 -20.47 -3.32 -24.28
CA GLN A 43 -21.60 -2.83 -25.07
C GLN A 43 -21.54 -3.30 -26.53
N ALA A 44 -20.33 -3.47 -27.08
CA ALA A 44 -20.11 -4.02 -28.41
C ALA A 44 -20.24 -5.56 -28.50
N GLY A 45 -20.59 -6.24 -27.39
CA GLY A 45 -20.93 -7.66 -27.36
C GLY A 45 -19.76 -8.61 -27.08
N ALA A 46 -18.66 -8.12 -26.50
CA ALA A 46 -17.61 -8.99 -25.98
C ALA A 46 -18.15 -9.95 -24.90
N ARG A 47 -17.63 -11.17 -24.86
CA ARG A 47 -18.04 -12.21 -23.88
C ARG A 47 -17.20 -12.22 -22.61
N ALA A 48 -15.95 -11.80 -22.71
CA ALA A 48 -15.01 -11.70 -21.60
C ALA A 48 -13.88 -10.74 -21.94
N VAL A 49 -13.15 -10.30 -20.92
CA VAL A 49 -11.93 -9.50 -21.05
C VAL A 49 -10.79 -10.23 -20.35
N VAL A 50 -9.61 -10.19 -20.97
CA VAL A 50 -8.33 -10.51 -20.34
C VAL A 50 -7.52 -9.24 -20.30
N ILE A 51 -7.04 -8.84 -19.12
CA ILE A 51 -6.12 -7.73 -18.95
C ILE A 51 -4.72 -8.26 -18.63
N VAL A 52 -3.75 -7.84 -19.42
CA VAL A 52 -2.33 -8.00 -19.11
C VAL A 52 -1.92 -6.81 -18.26
N THR A 53 -1.52 -7.05 -17.02
CA THR A 53 -1.03 -6.01 -16.11
C THR A 53 0.48 -5.86 -16.29
N GLU A 54 0.93 -4.67 -16.70
CA GLU A 54 2.35 -4.37 -16.85
C GLU A 54 3.02 -4.28 -15.49
N SER A 55 4.19 -4.91 -15.34
CA SER A 55 4.92 -4.91 -14.09
C SER A 55 6.43 -5.05 -14.31
N PRO A 56 7.26 -4.46 -13.43
CA PRO A 56 8.71 -4.56 -13.54
C PRO A 56 9.25 -6.00 -13.52
N THR A 57 8.48 -6.95 -13.01
CA THR A 57 8.87 -8.36 -12.84
C THR A 57 8.19 -9.29 -13.86
N GLY A 58 7.27 -8.76 -14.66
CA GLY A 58 6.40 -9.56 -15.52
C GLY A 58 5.30 -10.32 -14.76
N ASP A 59 5.21 -10.14 -13.44
CA ASP A 59 4.18 -10.73 -12.58
C ASP A 59 2.82 -10.07 -12.77
N LEU A 60 1.79 -10.77 -12.31
CA LEU A 60 0.45 -10.23 -12.12
C LEU A 60 0.49 -9.13 -11.07
N LEU A 61 -0.13 -7.98 -11.35
CA LEU A 61 -0.45 -6.98 -10.35
C LEU A 61 -1.95 -6.96 -10.12
N ILE A 62 -2.37 -6.92 -8.86
CA ILE A 62 -3.79 -6.80 -8.51
C ILE A 62 -4.07 -5.37 -8.03
N PRO A 63 -5.04 -4.68 -8.64
CA PRO A 63 -5.39 -3.34 -8.20
C PRO A 63 -6.20 -3.36 -6.91
N ASN A 64 -6.14 -2.24 -6.18
CA ASN A 64 -7.04 -2.03 -5.05
C ASN A 64 -8.48 -1.87 -5.52
N VAL A 65 -9.40 -2.34 -4.69
CA VAL A 65 -10.84 -2.36 -4.98
C VAL A 65 -11.59 -1.72 -3.83
N ALA A 66 -12.55 -0.85 -4.10
CA ALA A 66 -13.45 -0.40 -3.05
C ALA A 66 -14.56 -1.46 -2.84
N PRO A 67 -15.02 -1.70 -1.61
CA PRO A 67 -16.17 -2.59 -1.37
C PRO A 67 -17.44 -2.18 -2.13
N ASP A 68 -17.58 -0.88 -2.39
CA ASP A 68 -18.72 -0.28 -3.10
C ASP A 68 -18.46 -0.10 -4.61
N ASP A 69 -17.34 -0.60 -5.14
CA ASP A 69 -17.06 -0.55 -6.58
C ASP A 69 -18.14 -1.30 -7.37
N GLU A 70 -18.56 -0.70 -8.48
CA GLU A 70 -19.52 -1.34 -9.38
C GLU A 70 -18.88 -2.61 -10.01
N PRO A 71 -19.57 -3.76 -9.99
CA PRO A 71 -19.06 -4.97 -10.60
C PRO A 71 -18.74 -4.77 -12.09
N TRP A 72 -17.70 -5.46 -12.58
CA TRP A 72 -17.38 -5.44 -14.00
C TRP A 72 -18.56 -5.90 -14.86
N PRO A 73 -18.83 -5.26 -16.02
CA PRO A 73 -20.00 -5.56 -16.84
C PRO A 73 -19.94 -6.94 -17.55
N LEU A 74 -18.80 -7.63 -17.45
CA LEU A 74 -18.56 -8.96 -18.00
C LEU A 74 -17.43 -9.66 -17.22
N PRO A 75 -17.25 -10.99 -17.39
CA PRO A 75 -16.09 -11.71 -16.86
C PRO A 75 -14.75 -11.06 -17.24
N LEU A 76 -13.92 -10.79 -16.24
CA LEU A 76 -12.59 -10.21 -16.39
C LEU A 76 -11.54 -11.12 -15.75
N LEU A 77 -10.45 -11.37 -16.47
CA LEU A 77 -9.26 -12.07 -15.95
C LEU A 77 -8.05 -11.14 -16.03
N ALA A 78 -7.35 -10.94 -14.92
CA ALA A 78 -6.04 -10.30 -14.91
C ALA A 78 -4.92 -11.34 -15.00
N VAL A 79 -3.91 -11.06 -15.81
CA VAL A 79 -2.71 -11.89 -15.96
C VAL A 79 -1.45 -11.03 -15.95
N GLY A 80 -0.32 -11.62 -15.52
CA GLY A 80 0.97 -10.94 -15.55
C GLY A 80 1.52 -10.74 -16.97
N GLU A 81 2.33 -9.70 -17.14
CA GLU A 81 2.98 -9.32 -18.40
C GLU A 81 3.85 -10.43 -19.02
N ARG A 82 4.34 -11.39 -18.25
CA ARG A 82 5.03 -12.57 -18.79
C ARG A 82 4.20 -13.39 -19.79
N HIS A 83 2.86 -13.26 -19.74
CA HIS A 83 1.94 -13.93 -20.66
C HIS A 83 1.58 -13.08 -21.88
N ALA A 84 2.04 -11.83 -21.96
CA ALA A 84 1.66 -10.87 -23.00
C ALA A 84 1.91 -11.43 -24.41
N VAL A 85 3.14 -11.86 -24.71
CA VAL A 85 3.53 -12.35 -26.05
C VAL A 85 2.63 -13.49 -26.52
N LEU A 86 2.37 -14.48 -25.65
CA LEU A 86 1.53 -15.63 -25.97
C LEU A 86 0.09 -15.21 -26.27
N LEU A 87 -0.47 -14.32 -25.45
CA LEU A 87 -1.87 -13.88 -25.56
C LEU A 87 -2.06 -12.94 -26.75
N GLU A 88 -1.12 -12.03 -26.98
CA GLU A 88 -1.12 -11.10 -28.10
C GLU A 88 -1.03 -11.84 -29.43
N GLN A 89 -0.16 -12.85 -29.55
CA GLN A 89 -0.09 -13.72 -30.72
C GLN A 89 -1.39 -14.48 -30.95
N ALA A 90 -1.96 -15.10 -29.90
CA ALA A 90 -3.21 -15.82 -30.02
C ALA A 90 -4.39 -14.92 -30.43
N ALA A 91 -4.43 -13.69 -29.92
CA ALA A 91 -5.42 -12.69 -30.30
C ALA A 91 -5.24 -12.21 -31.75
N ALA A 92 -4.01 -11.98 -32.20
CA ALA A 92 -3.71 -11.58 -33.58
C ALA A 92 -4.08 -12.67 -34.60
N GLU A 93 -3.92 -13.94 -34.23
CA GLU A 93 -4.29 -15.10 -35.06
C GLU A 93 -5.80 -15.44 -34.99
N GLY A 94 -6.58 -14.73 -34.16
CA GLY A 94 -8.01 -15.02 -33.99
C GLY A 94 -8.29 -16.41 -33.39
N ARG A 95 -7.37 -16.94 -32.58
CA ARG A 95 -7.49 -18.29 -32.01
C ARG A 95 -8.68 -18.39 -31.07
N SER A 96 -9.36 -19.54 -31.13
CA SER A 96 -10.42 -19.84 -30.17
C SER A 96 -9.85 -20.02 -28.76
N ALA A 97 -10.48 -19.39 -27.78
CA ALA A 97 -10.15 -19.49 -26.37
C ALA A 97 -11.42 -19.69 -25.54
N ARG A 98 -11.25 -20.26 -24.33
CA ARG A 98 -12.33 -20.45 -23.36
C ARG A 98 -11.88 -19.91 -22.01
N LEU A 99 -12.60 -18.93 -21.49
CA LEU A 99 -12.47 -18.49 -20.10
C LEU A 99 -13.52 -19.22 -19.25
N VAL A 100 -13.08 -19.81 -18.14
CA VAL A 100 -13.96 -20.39 -17.13
C VAL A 100 -13.60 -19.73 -15.81
N LEU A 101 -14.57 -19.04 -15.21
CA LEU A 101 -14.44 -18.48 -13.87
C LEU A 101 -15.27 -19.35 -12.93
N ASP A 102 -14.64 -19.80 -11.86
CA ASP A 102 -15.31 -20.47 -10.73
C ASP A 102 -14.95 -19.72 -9.46
N GLY A 103 -15.94 -19.42 -8.66
CA GLY A 103 -15.80 -18.56 -7.50
C GLY A 103 -17.08 -18.53 -6.68
N ARG A 104 -16.95 -18.18 -5.40
CA ARG A 104 -18.07 -18.00 -4.47
C ARG A 104 -17.86 -16.73 -3.67
N ILE A 105 -18.96 -16.06 -3.34
CA ILE A 105 -18.99 -15.02 -2.32
C ILE A 105 -19.23 -15.73 -0.99
N ASP A 106 -18.34 -15.51 -0.02
CA ASP A 106 -18.56 -15.94 1.36
C ASP A 106 -19.03 -14.75 2.18
N GLU A 107 -20.34 -14.65 2.39
CA GLU A 107 -20.97 -13.58 3.18
C GLU A 107 -20.54 -13.57 4.66
N ARG A 108 -19.87 -14.63 5.13
CA ARG A 108 -19.34 -14.73 6.50
C ARG A 108 -17.87 -14.38 6.59
N ALA A 109 -17.22 -14.05 5.47
CA ALA A 109 -15.84 -13.62 5.49
C ALA A 109 -15.71 -12.36 6.33
N SER A 110 -14.81 -12.39 7.31
CA SER A 110 -14.56 -11.27 8.21
C SER A 110 -13.06 -11.10 8.41
N THR A 111 -12.64 -9.85 8.62
CA THR A 111 -11.29 -9.51 9.03
C THR A 111 -11.36 -8.60 10.26
N SER A 112 -10.22 -8.35 10.89
CA SER A 112 -10.17 -7.52 12.09
C SER A 112 -8.88 -6.72 12.17
N ASN A 113 -9.01 -5.51 12.70
CA ASN A 113 -7.88 -4.76 13.22
C ASN A 113 -7.34 -5.45 14.47
N VAL A 114 -6.05 -5.27 14.74
CA VAL A 114 -5.44 -5.61 16.02
C VAL A 114 -4.97 -4.31 16.66
N VAL A 115 -5.42 -4.05 17.89
CA VAL A 115 -5.09 -2.84 18.64
C VAL A 115 -4.44 -3.26 19.96
N ALA A 116 -3.29 -2.67 20.29
CA ALA A 116 -2.63 -2.86 21.56
C ALA A 116 -2.30 -1.51 22.20
N HIS A 117 -2.47 -1.45 23.53
CA HIS A 117 -2.17 -0.28 24.33
C HIS A 117 -0.98 -0.59 25.23
N VAL A 118 0.00 0.32 25.29
CA VAL A 118 1.18 0.19 26.14
C VAL A 118 1.37 1.48 26.94
N GLY A 119 1.43 1.37 28.27
CA GLY A 119 1.51 2.51 29.18
C GLY A 119 0.14 3.17 29.45
N GLU A 120 0.07 3.95 30.53
CA GLU A 120 -1.16 4.56 31.05
C GLU A 120 -1.20 6.09 30.84
N GLY A 121 -0.27 6.63 30.05
CA GLY A 121 -0.15 8.07 29.82
C GLY A 121 -1.35 8.65 29.09
N GLN A 122 -1.87 9.78 29.59
CA GLN A 122 -3.00 10.50 28.98
C GLN A 122 -2.66 11.02 27.58
N ARG A 123 -1.41 11.46 27.37
CA ARG A 123 -0.91 11.84 26.05
C ARG A 123 -0.41 10.61 25.32
N ARG A 124 -0.76 10.49 24.04
CA ARG A 124 -0.66 9.23 23.30
C ARG A 124 0.14 9.38 22.02
N ILE A 125 0.93 8.37 21.68
CA ILE A 125 1.54 8.22 20.37
C ILE A 125 0.88 7.03 19.69
N VAL A 126 0.34 7.24 18.48
CA VAL A 126 -0.25 6.17 17.68
C VAL A 126 0.77 5.70 16.65
N ILE A 127 0.99 4.40 16.56
CA ILE A 127 1.80 3.75 15.54
C ILE A 127 0.90 2.78 14.80
N SER A 128 0.69 3.01 13.50
CA SER A 128 -0.18 2.16 12.69
C SER A 128 0.52 1.57 11.47
N THR A 129 0.09 0.38 11.07
CA THR A 129 0.49 -0.26 9.81
C THR A 129 -0.63 -1.17 9.35
N PRO A 130 -0.86 -1.38 8.06
CA PRO A 130 -1.84 -2.38 7.67
C PRO A 130 -1.23 -3.79 7.75
N ARG A 131 -2.05 -4.77 8.13
CA ARG A 131 -1.65 -6.18 8.35
C ARG A 131 -2.14 -7.15 7.28
N THR A 132 -2.90 -6.66 6.32
CA THR A 132 -3.39 -7.42 5.17
C THR A 132 -2.91 -6.74 3.89
N GLY A 133 -2.58 -7.53 2.88
CA GLY A 133 -2.31 -7.06 1.52
C GLY A 133 -2.58 -8.17 0.52
N TRP A 134 -2.28 -7.92 -0.75
CA TRP A 134 -2.36 -8.93 -1.78
C TRP A 134 -1.21 -9.95 -1.65
N PHE A 135 -1.52 -11.23 -1.77
CA PHE A 135 -0.55 -12.34 -1.76
C PHE A 135 0.25 -12.44 -0.44
N ALA A 136 1.59 -12.58 -0.53
CA ALA A 136 2.46 -12.80 0.62
C ALA A 136 2.86 -11.49 1.32
N SER A 137 2.84 -10.35 0.61
CA SER A 137 3.02 -9.04 1.22
C SER A 137 4.35 -8.86 1.96
N GLY A 138 5.45 -9.28 1.33
CA GLY A 138 6.81 -9.22 1.88
C GLY A 138 7.32 -7.80 2.11
N GLY A 139 7.34 -6.95 1.09
CA GLY A 139 7.81 -5.56 1.14
C GLY A 139 6.69 -4.56 1.45
N GLU A 140 5.48 -4.89 1.02
CA GLU A 140 4.23 -4.32 1.51
C GLU A 140 3.40 -5.48 2.05
N ARG A 141 3.51 -5.83 3.34
CA ARG A 141 3.63 -4.95 4.52
C ARG A 141 4.57 -5.51 5.59
N GLY A 142 5.35 -6.54 5.28
CA GLY A 142 6.24 -7.23 6.22
C GLY A 142 7.08 -6.30 7.11
N PRO A 143 7.87 -5.36 6.55
CA PRO A 143 8.62 -4.38 7.32
C PRO A 143 7.79 -3.56 8.30
N GLY A 144 6.59 -3.11 7.89
CA GLY A 144 5.69 -2.35 8.76
C GLY A 144 5.26 -3.15 9.99
N ILE A 145 4.92 -4.43 9.80
CA ILE A 145 4.58 -5.35 10.90
C ILE A 145 5.79 -5.64 11.78
N ALA A 146 6.97 -5.85 11.20
CA ALA A 146 8.21 -6.05 11.97
C ALA A 146 8.51 -4.84 12.86
N TYR A 147 8.37 -3.62 12.33
CA TYR A 147 8.53 -2.40 13.12
C TYR A 147 7.44 -2.21 14.16
N LEU A 148 6.17 -2.49 13.83
CA LEU A 148 5.07 -2.37 14.80
C LEU A 148 5.35 -3.22 16.05
N LEU A 149 5.78 -4.46 15.87
CA LEU A 149 6.11 -5.37 16.97
C LEU A 149 7.35 -4.91 17.74
N ALA A 150 8.44 -4.58 17.04
CA ALA A 150 9.68 -4.14 17.69
C ALA A 150 9.49 -2.81 18.46
N LEU A 151 8.69 -1.89 17.94
CA LEU A 151 8.38 -0.63 18.62
C LEU A 151 7.44 -0.84 19.80
N ALA A 152 6.56 -1.84 19.78
CA ALA A 152 5.73 -2.21 20.93
C ALA A 152 6.57 -2.78 22.08
N GLU A 153 7.55 -3.64 21.78
CA GLU A 153 8.52 -4.14 22.76
C GLU A 153 9.36 -2.99 23.33
N TRP A 154 9.92 -2.14 22.46
CA TRP A 154 10.67 -0.96 22.86
C TRP A 154 9.86 -0.02 23.77
N ALA A 155 8.59 0.26 23.43
CA ALA A 155 7.73 1.13 24.23
C ALA A 155 7.47 0.55 25.63
N ALA A 156 7.26 -0.77 25.73
CA ALA A 156 7.04 -1.46 26.99
C ALA A 156 8.28 -1.42 27.90
N GLU A 157 9.48 -1.54 27.32
CA GLU A 157 10.75 -1.41 28.04
C GLU A 157 11.04 0.03 28.45
N ARG A 158 10.74 1.00 27.57
CA ARG A 158 11.03 2.42 27.77
C ARG A 158 10.28 3.03 28.95
N ARG A 159 9.08 2.50 29.27
CA ARG A 159 8.21 2.96 30.39
C ARG A 159 8.07 4.48 30.45
N ALA A 160 7.79 5.10 29.32
CA ALA A 160 7.59 6.54 29.24
C ALA A 160 6.29 6.97 29.95
N GLU A 161 6.18 8.26 30.27
CA GLU A 161 4.96 8.86 30.83
C GLU A 161 3.83 9.01 29.81
N VAL A 162 4.13 8.84 28.51
CA VAL A 162 3.14 8.82 27.42
C VAL A 162 2.61 7.40 27.22
N GLY A 163 1.36 7.30 26.78
CA GLY A 163 0.77 6.04 26.31
C GLY A 163 1.08 5.79 24.83
N PHE A 164 1.10 4.53 24.44
CA PHE A 164 1.28 4.11 23.05
C PHE A 164 0.09 3.28 22.57
N ASP A 165 -0.18 3.45 21.28
CA ASP A 165 -1.28 2.85 20.58
C ASP A 165 -0.77 2.16 19.33
N PHE A 166 -0.75 0.84 19.31
CA PHE A 166 -0.30 0.06 18.17
C PHE A 166 -1.52 -0.47 17.41
N VAL A 167 -1.66 -0.05 16.15
CA VAL A 167 -2.85 -0.35 15.35
C VAL A 167 -2.46 -1.05 14.06
N ALA A 168 -2.75 -2.35 13.99
CA ALA A 168 -2.56 -3.14 12.79
C ALA A 168 -3.89 -3.22 12.01
N THR A 169 -4.05 -2.43 10.93
CA THR A 169 -5.33 -2.29 10.20
C THR A 169 -5.55 -3.38 9.17
N ALA A 170 -6.78 -3.85 9.02
CA ALA A 170 -7.15 -4.79 7.97
C ALA A 170 -7.83 -4.09 6.78
N GLY A 171 -7.79 -4.68 5.59
CA GLY A 171 -8.52 -4.20 4.42
C GLY A 171 -7.96 -2.91 3.82
N HIS A 172 -6.64 -2.71 3.82
CA HIS A 172 -6.02 -1.58 3.12
C HIS A 172 -6.38 -1.56 1.64
N GLU A 173 -6.25 -2.71 0.98
CA GLU A 173 -6.56 -2.88 -0.45
C GLU A 173 -8.06 -2.82 -0.75
N LEU A 174 -8.88 -2.80 0.31
CA LEU A 174 -10.32 -2.68 0.31
C LEU A 174 -10.74 -1.25 0.72
N ASP A 175 -10.06 -0.25 0.15
CA ASP A 175 -10.24 1.18 0.43
C ASP A 175 -10.12 1.54 1.93
N HIS A 176 -9.03 1.08 2.56
CA HIS A 176 -8.69 1.39 3.96
C HIS A 176 -9.78 1.00 4.97
N LEU A 177 -10.54 -0.07 4.70
CA LEU A 177 -11.72 -0.49 5.48
C LEU A 177 -11.47 -0.48 6.99
N GLY A 178 -10.38 -1.10 7.44
CA GLY A 178 -10.04 -1.20 8.86
C GLY A 178 -9.62 0.12 9.48
N MET A 179 -8.89 0.98 8.77
CA MET A 179 -8.55 2.32 9.28
C MET A 179 -9.81 3.16 9.46
N THR A 180 -10.70 3.16 8.47
CA THR A 180 -11.98 3.87 8.55
C THR A 180 -12.82 3.36 9.73
N GLN A 181 -12.89 2.04 9.94
CA GLN A 181 -13.58 1.46 11.09
C GLN A 181 -12.94 1.88 12.42
N PHE A 182 -11.60 1.83 12.54
CA PHE A 182 -10.89 2.19 13.77
C PHE A 182 -11.13 3.64 14.17
N LEU A 183 -11.02 4.57 13.22
CA LEU A 183 -11.21 6.00 13.44
C LEU A 183 -12.67 6.36 13.80
N ASN A 184 -13.65 5.54 13.41
CA ASN A 184 -15.07 5.76 13.73
C ASN A 184 -15.50 5.13 15.06
N ASP A 185 -14.78 4.12 15.58
CA ASP A 185 -15.16 3.41 16.80
C ASP A 185 -14.44 3.99 18.03
N ARG A 186 -13.11 3.82 18.12
CA ARG A 186 -12.35 4.12 19.35
C ARG A 186 -10.93 4.63 19.10
N PRO A 187 -10.71 5.68 18.29
CA PRO A 187 -9.41 6.32 18.24
C PRO A 187 -9.09 7.04 19.56
N PRO A 188 -7.82 7.34 19.86
CA PRO A 188 -7.51 8.39 20.83
C PRO A 188 -8.15 9.72 20.42
N ALA A 189 -8.37 10.60 21.40
CA ALA A 189 -8.70 11.99 21.10
C ALA A 189 -7.53 12.64 20.33
N PRO A 190 -7.78 13.34 19.20
CA PRO A 190 -6.74 14.06 18.47
C PRO A 190 -5.95 15.04 19.34
N GLU A 191 -6.60 15.70 20.30
CA GLU A 191 -5.97 16.66 21.22
C GLU A 191 -5.03 16.00 22.23
N GLN A 192 -5.24 14.71 22.51
CA GLN A 192 -4.37 13.91 23.39
C GLN A 192 -3.25 13.22 22.61
N THR A 193 -3.25 13.28 21.28
CA THR A 193 -2.31 12.54 20.45
C THR A 193 -1.12 13.42 20.07
N LEU A 194 0.07 13.07 20.57
CA LEU A 194 1.32 13.77 20.29
C LEU A 194 1.76 13.58 18.84
N CYS A 195 1.62 12.37 18.32
CA CYS A 195 1.98 12.05 16.94
C CYS A 195 1.25 10.78 16.50
N TRP A 196 0.81 10.76 15.24
CA TRP A 196 0.46 9.54 14.53
C TRP A 196 1.59 9.15 13.57
N LEU A 197 2.26 8.04 13.82
CA LEU A 197 3.28 7.46 12.94
C LEU A 197 2.67 6.30 12.13
N HIS A 198 2.55 6.46 10.82
CA HIS A 198 2.08 5.41 9.92
C HIS A 198 3.23 4.72 9.19
N LEU A 199 3.35 3.41 9.37
CA LEU A 199 4.35 2.55 8.76
C LEU A 199 3.76 1.95 7.47
N GLY A 200 3.91 2.66 6.35
CA GLY A 200 3.34 2.28 5.06
C GLY A 200 4.17 1.28 4.26
N ALA A 201 3.76 1.07 3.01
CA ALA A 201 4.42 0.19 2.05
C ALA A 201 5.88 0.61 1.77
N GLY A 202 6.75 -0.33 1.44
CA GLY A 202 8.12 -0.02 0.98
C GLY A 202 9.00 0.67 2.04
N ILE A 203 8.57 0.69 3.30
CA ILE A 203 9.25 1.45 4.37
C ILE A 203 10.70 1.04 4.58
N ALA A 204 11.04 -0.21 4.29
CA ALA A 204 12.40 -0.72 4.41
C ALA A 204 12.61 -1.92 3.46
N THR A 205 12.40 -1.69 2.17
CA THR A 205 12.74 -2.65 1.12
C THR A 205 14.16 -2.44 0.64
N ARG A 206 14.79 -3.50 0.15
CA ARG A 206 16.07 -3.41 -0.56
C ARG A 206 15.85 -2.88 -1.97
N ARG A 207 16.86 -2.20 -2.49
CA ARG A 207 16.92 -1.80 -3.89
C ARG A 207 17.10 -3.03 -4.78
N TRP A 208 16.51 -2.97 -5.97
CA TRP A 208 16.65 -3.98 -7.01
C TRP A 208 17.23 -3.37 -8.28
N VAL A 209 18.09 -4.12 -8.95
CA VAL A 209 18.56 -3.79 -10.29
C VAL A 209 17.63 -4.48 -11.28
N VAL A 210 16.78 -3.68 -11.92
CA VAL A 210 15.83 -4.15 -12.93
C VAL A 210 16.47 -4.04 -14.32
N THR A 211 16.55 -5.15 -15.03
CA THR A 211 16.94 -5.20 -16.44
C THR A 211 15.84 -5.89 -17.26
N ALA A 212 15.92 -5.83 -18.58
CA ALA A 212 14.97 -6.52 -19.45
C ALA A 212 14.98 -8.07 -19.30
N ARG A 213 15.96 -8.65 -18.59
CA ARG A 213 16.13 -10.11 -18.48
C ARG A 213 16.29 -10.61 -17.05
N ASP A 214 16.52 -9.73 -16.09
CA ASP A 214 16.91 -10.10 -14.74
C ASP A 214 16.49 -9.03 -13.73
N LEU A 215 16.20 -9.49 -12.51
CA LEU A 215 15.86 -8.67 -11.37
C LEU A 215 16.71 -9.13 -10.19
N SER A 216 17.81 -8.42 -9.95
CA SER A 216 18.81 -8.81 -8.95
C SER A 216 18.74 -7.93 -7.70
N PRO A 217 18.72 -8.50 -6.48
CA PRO A 217 18.70 -7.74 -5.25
C PRO A 217 20.05 -7.07 -4.99
N THR A 218 20.04 -5.92 -4.32
CA THR A 218 21.25 -5.34 -3.71
C THR A 218 21.16 -5.43 -2.18
N ASP A 219 22.25 -5.05 -1.50
CA ASP A 219 22.27 -4.89 -0.04
C ASP A 219 21.93 -3.44 0.39
N GLU A 220 21.60 -2.58 -0.57
CA GLU A 220 21.22 -1.19 -0.31
C GLU A 220 19.71 -1.09 -0.04
N THR A 221 19.31 -0.11 0.77
CA THR A 221 17.90 0.24 0.91
C THR A 221 17.38 0.92 -0.35
N ASP A 222 16.13 0.63 -0.73
CA ASP A 222 15.48 1.33 -1.83
C ASP A 222 15.22 2.80 -1.44
N GLY A 223 15.64 3.71 -2.32
CA GLY A 223 15.43 5.15 -2.16
C GLY A 223 14.05 5.61 -2.61
N GLU A 224 13.28 4.77 -3.32
CA GLU A 224 11.92 5.06 -3.81
C GLU A 224 10.86 4.94 -2.71
N ARG A 225 11.13 5.63 -1.60
CA ARG A 225 10.26 5.82 -0.45
C ARG A 225 10.30 7.29 -0.04
N ASN A 226 9.27 7.72 0.67
CA ASN A 226 9.09 9.12 1.05
C ASN A 226 8.60 9.20 2.49
N LEU A 227 9.22 10.06 3.30
CA LEU A 227 8.77 10.40 4.64
C LEU A 227 7.86 11.64 4.58
N PHE A 228 6.55 11.42 4.52
CA PHE A 228 5.57 12.49 4.59
C PHE A 228 5.30 12.89 6.04
N CYS A 229 5.17 14.18 6.33
CA CYS A 229 4.88 14.64 7.68
C CYS A 229 4.08 15.95 7.74
N SER A 230 3.55 16.26 8.92
CA SER A 230 3.01 17.57 9.27
C SER A 230 4.14 18.61 9.49
N PRO A 231 3.87 19.91 9.31
CA PRO A 231 4.91 20.95 9.37
C PRO A 231 5.73 21.00 10.67
N ASP A 232 5.10 20.67 11.80
CA ASP A 232 5.71 20.68 13.13
C ASP A 232 6.78 19.60 13.33
N LEU A 233 6.75 18.52 12.54
CA LEU A 233 7.68 17.40 12.67
C LEU A 233 8.92 17.50 11.76
N VAL A 234 8.95 18.46 10.83
CA VAL A 234 10.01 18.56 9.80
C VAL A 234 11.40 18.64 10.42
N GLY A 235 11.59 19.47 11.46
CA GLY A 235 12.89 19.66 12.10
C GLY A 235 13.41 18.36 12.73
N VAL A 236 12.63 17.79 13.64
CA VAL A 236 13.03 16.56 14.35
C VAL A 236 13.21 15.36 13.41
N LEU A 237 12.33 15.20 12.42
CA LEU A 237 12.45 14.12 11.44
C LEU A 237 13.69 14.33 10.55
N GLY A 238 13.96 15.57 10.14
CA GLY A 238 15.13 15.91 9.33
C GLY A 238 16.43 15.54 10.02
N ASP A 239 16.53 15.80 11.33
CA ASP A 239 17.70 15.44 12.13
C ASP A 239 17.82 13.93 12.33
N VAL A 240 16.73 13.24 12.66
CA VAL A 240 16.76 11.82 13.03
C VAL A 240 16.96 10.88 11.83
N PHE A 241 16.38 11.24 10.68
CA PHE A 241 16.43 10.45 9.44
C PHE A 241 17.52 10.93 8.46
N ALA A 242 18.34 11.91 8.85
CA ALA A 242 19.46 12.42 8.04
C ALA A 242 20.33 11.28 7.49
N GLY A 243 20.55 11.28 6.17
CA GLY A 243 21.41 10.30 5.49
C GLY A 243 20.75 8.95 5.20
N LEU A 244 19.48 8.75 5.57
CA LEU A 244 18.72 7.57 5.16
C LEU A 244 18.01 7.83 3.83
N ALA A 245 18.36 7.06 2.79
CA ALA A 245 17.83 7.22 1.44
C ALA A 245 16.29 7.27 1.42
N GLY A 246 15.74 8.34 0.82
CA GLY A 246 14.30 8.55 0.64
C GLY A 246 13.54 8.99 1.90
N LEU A 247 14.24 9.25 3.01
CA LEU A 247 13.61 9.61 4.29
C LEU A 247 13.90 11.06 4.71
N GLU A 248 14.25 11.92 3.77
CA GLU A 248 14.14 13.36 3.97
C GLU A 248 12.66 13.74 4.18
N PRO A 249 12.32 14.52 5.22
CA PRO A 249 10.94 14.84 5.53
C PRO A 249 10.31 15.76 4.48
N ILE A 250 9.13 15.37 3.99
CA ILE A 250 8.33 16.12 3.03
C ILE A 250 7.04 16.55 3.72
N VAL A 251 6.78 17.86 3.75
CA VAL A 251 5.49 18.37 4.24
C VAL A 251 4.38 17.89 3.30
N ALA A 252 3.49 17.09 3.85
CA ALA A 252 2.45 16.41 3.09
C ALA A 252 1.39 17.43 2.61
N LYS A 253 1.04 17.40 1.32
CA LYS A 253 -0.03 18.25 0.75
C LYS A 253 -1.26 17.40 0.45
N PRO A 254 -2.47 17.82 0.87
CA PRO A 254 -3.69 17.09 0.54
C PRO A 254 -3.92 16.97 -0.97
N PRO A 255 -4.52 15.87 -1.44
CA PRO A 255 -4.87 14.67 -0.66
C PRO A 255 -3.61 13.87 -0.27
N LEU A 256 -3.57 13.37 0.97
CA LEU A 256 -2.45 12.54 1.42
C LEU A 256 -2.52 11.13 0.80
N ARG A 257 -1.42 10.38 0.88
CA ARG A 257 -1.32 9.02 0.35
C ARG A 257 -1.76 8.00 1.39
N GLY A 258 -2.48 6.96 0.96
CA GLY A 258 -2.88 5.83 1.79
C GLY A 258 -3.71 6.24 3.00
N GLU A 259 -3.58 5.48 4.09
CA GLU A 259 -4.35 5.68 5.34
C GLU A 259 -4.02 7.00 6.06
N LEU A 260 -2.94 7.69 5.70
CA LEU A 260 -2.59 8.98 6.29
C LEU A 260 -3.66 10.05 5.97
N GLU A 261 -4.34 9.95 4.83
CA GLU A 261 -5.46 10.86 4.52
C GLU A 261 -6.64 10.65 5.48
N ASN A 262 -6.93 9.41 5.88
CA ASN A 262 -7.95 9.11 6.88
C ASN A 262 -7.60 9.74 8.23
N VAL A 263 -6.33 9.60 8.66
CA VAL A 263 -5.81 10.21 9.89
C VAL A 263 -5.95 11.74 9.87
N ARG A 264 -5.52 12.39 8.79
CA ARG A 264 -5.65 13.85 8.63
C ARG A 264 -7.12 14.29 8.67
N ARG A 265 -8.02 13.56 8.00
CA ARG A 265 -9.46 13.84 7.99
C ARG A 265 -10.11 13.67 9.36
N ALA A 266 -9.61 12.75 10.18
CA ALA A 266 -10.06 12.54 11.56
C ALA A 266 -9.57 13.62 12.55
N GLY A 267 -8.81 14.62 12.10
CA GLY A 267 -8.45 15.80 12.90
C GLY A 267 -7.10 15.72 13.61
N PHE A 268 -6.34 14.64 13.43
CA PHE A 268 -4.97 14.53 13.94
C PHE A 268 -4.05 15.54 13.24
N ARG A 269 -3.33 16.33 14.04
CA ARG A 269 -2.53 17.47 13.54
C ARG A 269 -1.08 17.12 13.29
N SER A 270 -0.50 16.32 14.20
CA SER A 270 0.89 15.88 14.14
C SER A 270 0.93 14.44 13.63
N TYR A 271 1.50 14.24 12.45
CA TYR A 271 1.57 12.93 11.82
C TYR A 271 2.79 12.79 10.93
N ALA A 272 3.28 11.56 10.81
CA ALA A 272 4.34 11.17 9.90
C ALA A 272 4.01 9.82 9.26
N ALA A 273 4.40 9.61 8.02
CA ALA A 273 4.29 8.33 7.36
C ALA A 273 5.44 8.08 6.40
N VAL A 274 5.92 6.84 6.36
CA VAL A 274 6.77 6.41 5.25
C VAL A 274 5.91 5.67 4.23
N VAL A 275 6.00 6.09 2.97
CA VAL A 275 5.33 5.45 1.85
C VAL A 275 6.33 5.28 0.71
N GLY A 276 6.48 4.05 0.22
CA GLY A 276 7.35 3.72 -0.90
C GLY A 276 6.75 2.66 -1.80
N LEU A 277 7.47 2.40 -2.88
CA LEU A 277 7.18 1.36 -3.85
C LEU A 277 8.38 0.42 -3.96
N HIS A 278 8.14 -0.77 -4.50
CA HIS A 278 9.20 -1.69 -4.91
C HIS A 278 8.71 -2.51 -6.12
N PRO A 279 9.60 -3.18 -6.87
CA PRO A 279 9.23 -3.87 -8.11
C PRO A 279 8.15 -4.95 -7.99
N PHE A 280 7.96 -5.50 -6.78
CA PHE A 280 7.00 -6.57 -6.51
C PHE A 280 5.70 -6.08 -5.85
N HIS A 281 5.50 -4.78 -5.73
CA HIS A 281 4.32 -4.21 -5.08
C HIS A 281 3.04 -4.78 -5.73
N HIS A 282 2.14 -5.36 -4.91
CA HIS A 282 0.92 -6.07 -5.34
C HIS A 282 1.15 -7.33 -6.22
N ALA A 283 2.35 -7.91 -6.22
CA ALA A 283 2.67 -9.10 -6.99
C ALA A 283 2.68 -10.38 -6.13
N PRO A 284 2.38 -11.56 -6.71
CA PRO A 284 2.54 -12.85 -6.03
C PRO A 284 3.96 -13.11 -5.52
N SER A 285 4.95 -12.53 -6.20
CA SER A 285 6.37 -12.59 -5.87
C SER A 285 6.79 -11.57 -4.80
N ASP A 286 5.87 -10.85 -4.16
CA ASP A 286 6.20 -10.00 -3.01
C ASP A 286 6.53 -10.82 -1.78
N GLY A 287 7.75 -11.34 -1.70
CA GLY A 287 8.22 -12.22 -0.64
C GLY A 287 9.16 -11.55 0.37
N PRO A 288 9.55 -12.27 1.44
CA PRO A 288 10.42 -11.76 2.50
C PRO A 288 11.82 -11.33 2.01
N GLU A 289 12.26 -11.82 0.85
CA GLU A 289 13.50 -11.42 0.18
C GLU A 289 13.55 -9.94 -0.18
N THR A 290 12.42 -9.24 -0.21
CA THR A 290 12.34 -7.80 -0.44
C THR A 290 13.03 -6.96 0.64
N THR A 291 13.44 -7.54 1.77
CA THR A 291 14.17 -6.85 2.84
C THR A 291 15.29 -7.70 3.46
N THR A 292 16.05 -7.12 4.39
CA THR A 292 17.05 -7.81 5.25
C THR A 292 16.96 -7.25 6.67
N GLY A 293 17.51 -7.99 7.64
CA GLY A 293 17.69 -7.48 9.00
C GLY A 293 18.49 -6.17 9.05
N ALA A 294 19.55 -6.03 8.24
CA ALA A 294 20.38 -4.81 8.22
C ALA A 294 19.61 -3.59 7.69
N ILE A 295 18.79 -3.77 6.65
CA ILE A 295 17.93 -2.71 6.10
C ILE A 295 16.85 -2.33 7.11
N LEU A 296 16.26 -3.32 7.78
CA LEU A 296 15.29 -3.09 8.86
C LEU A 296 15.93 -2.32 10.02
N GLU A 297 17.13 -2.71 10.44
CA GLU A 297 17.79 -2.12 11.60
C GLU A 297 18.04 -0.61 11.43
N ALA A 298 18.53 -0.18 10.26
CA ALA A 298 18.86 1.23 10.02
C ALA A 298 17.65 2.15 10.20
N THR A 299 16.52 1.81 9.58
CA THR A 299 15.28 2.61 9.67
C THR A 299 14.57 2.40 11.02
N GLY A 300 14.58 1.19 11.59
CA GLY A 300 14.04 0.91 12.93
C GLY A 300 14.70 1.74 14.04
N ARG A 301 16.03 1.87 14.01
CA ARG A 301 16.76 2.73 14.94
C ARG A 301 16.37 4.20 14.80
N ALA A 302 16.13 4.68 13.59
CA ALA A 302 15.65 6.05 13.38
C ALA A 302 14.25 6.26 13.98
N PHE A 303 13.33 5.29 13.86
CA PHE A 303 12.04 5.38 14.54
C PHE A 303 12.18 5.48 16.06
N THR A 304 13.00 4.63 16.70
CA THR A 304 13.19 4.72 18.16
C THR A 304 13.75 6.09 18.60
N ARG A 305 14.74 6.64 17.88
CA ARG A 305 15.27 7.98 18.16
C ARG A 305 14.23 9.08 17.98
N PHE A 306 13.40 8.98 16.95
CA PHE A 306 12.33 9.93 16.70
C PHE A 306 11.30 9.92 17.84
N LEU A 307 10.88 8.73 18.27
CA LEU A 307 9.95 8.56 19.37
C LEU A 307 10.54 9.06 20.69
N ASP A 308 11.80 8.75 21.00
CA ASP A 308 12.49 9.29 22.16
C ASP A 308 12.48 10.82 22.14
N ARG A 309 12.81 11.43 20.99
CA ARG A 309 12.84 12.88 20.88
C ARG A 309 11.47 13.52 21.05
N LEU A 310 10.42 12.91 20.50
CA LEU A 310 9.03 13.34 20.73
C LEU A 310 8.64 13.29 22.21
N ILE A 311 9.09 12.26 22.94
CA ILE A 311 8.79 12.10 24.36
C ILE A 311 9.52 13.16 25.19
N GLU A 312 10.79 13.43 24.87
CA GLU A 312 11.60 14.45 25.54
C GLU A 312 11.08 15.88 25.32
N ASP A 313 10.65 16.18 24.09
CA ASP A 313 10.14 17.49 23.70
C ASP A 313 8.65 17.67 24.09
N ALA A 314 7.95 16.60 24.49
CA ALA A 314 6.57 16.68 24.92
C ALA A 314 6.50 17.51 26.21
N PRO A 315 5.83 18.68 26.23
CA PRO A 315 5.85 19.58 27.39
C PRO A 315 5.39 18.82 28.63
N ASN A 316 6.07 18.90 29.77
CA ASN A 316 5.56 18.32 31.02
C ASN A 316 4.22 19.00 31.35
N SER A 317 3.10 18.43 30.90
CA SER A 317 1.78 18.98 31.19
C SER A 317 1.39 18.48 32.57
N ASP A 318 1.61 19.34 33.55
CA ASP A 318 1.03 19.39 34.90
C ASP A 318 0.47 18.08 35.44
N LEU A 319 1.28 17.46 36.31
CA LEU A 319 0.78 16.75 37.48
C LEU A 319 -0.06 17.73 38.31
N SER A 320 -1.35 17.86 37.99
CA SER A 320 -2.37 18.40 38.91
C SER A 320 -3.73 17.79 38.64
#